data_AF-A0A661X5X0-F1
#
_entry.id   AF-A0A661X5X0-F1
#
_cell.length_a   1.000
_cell.length_b   1.000
_cell.length_c   1.000
_cell.angle_alpha   90.00
_cell.angle_beta   90.00
_cell.angle_gamma   90.00
#
_symmetry.space_group_name_H-M   'P 1'
#
loop_
_entity.id
_entity.type
_entity.pdbx_description
1 polymer ?
#
loop_
_entity_poly.entity_id
_entity_poly.type
_entity_poly.pdbx_seq_one_letter_code
_entity_poly.pdbx_strand_id
1 'polypeptide(L)'
;CGACTVIINGRSVNSCMVLIPQVDGKNVLTIEGLSKDGVTEIQEAFVEEGAIQCGFCTPGMVMSTYYLLSKNPHPDEEEIREGLSGNLCRCTGYKKIIEAVKRASGGKK
;
A
#
# COMPACT_ATOMS: atom_id res chain seq x y z
N CYS A 1 4.80 12.38 2.35
CA CYS A 1 5.63 11.17 2.51
C CYS A 1 4.87 9.87 2.27
N GLY A 2 3.53 9.86 2.20
CA GLY A 2 2.73 8.67 1.93
C GLY A 2 2.45 7.78 3.14
N ALA A 3 3.12 7.97 4.28
CA ALA A 3 2.84 7.18 5.48
C ALA A 3 1.38 7.31 5.97
N CYS A 4 0.69 8.38 5.61
CA CYS A 4 -0.71 8.66 5.92
C CYS A 4 -1.70 8.21 4.83
N THR A 5 -1.28 7.38 3.88
CA THR A 5 -2.15 6.91 2.79
C THR A 5 -3.30 6.04 3.30
N VAL A 6 -4.51 6.40 2.89
CA VAL A 6 -5.76 5.67 3.14
C VAL A 6 -6.59 5.62 1.85
N ILE A 7 -7.62 4.78 1.80
CA ILE A 7 -8.57 4.77 0.68
C ILE A 7 -9.85 5.49 1.10
N ILE A 8 -10.26 6.49 0.32
CA ILE A 8 -11.54 7.17 0.49
C ILE A 8 -12.36 7.00 -0.80
N ASN A 9 -13.55 6.38 -0.69
CA ASN A 9 -14.41 6.05 -1.83
C ASN A 9 -13.66 5.36 -2.98
N GLY A 10 -12.81 4.38 -2.65
CA GLY A 10 -12.04 3.61 -3.62
C GLY A 10 -10.86 4.35 -4.26
N ARG A 11 -10.45 5.53 -3.73
CA ARG A 11 -9.27 6.27 -4.19
C ARG A 11 -8.21 6.39 -3.10
N SER A 12 -6.94 6.20 -3.47
CA SER A 12 -5.80 6.48 -2.59
C SER A 12 -5.62 7.98 -2.36
N VAL A 13 -5.50 8.38 -1.09
CA VAL A 13 -5.31 9.79 -0.68
C VAL A 13 -4.36 9.90 0.50
N ASN A 14 -3.66 11.03 0.62
CA ASN A 14 -2.90 11.38 1.82
C ASN A 14 -3.85 11.98 2.86
N SER A 15 -4.14 11.27 3.95
CA SER A 15 -5.13 11.73 4.95
C SER A 15 -4.74 13.05 5.61
N CYS A 16 -3.44 13.34 5.74
CA CYS A 16 -2.97 14.62 6.29
C CYS A 16 -3.32 15.85 5.43
N MET A 17 -3.79 15.65 4.19
CA MET A 17 -4.22 16.70 3.26
C MET A 17 -5.75 16.76 3.11
N VAL A 18 -6.50 16.00 3.92
CA VAL A 18 -7.96 15.93 3.86
C VAL A 18 -8.53 16.48 5.16
N LEU A 19 -9.43 17.47 5.06
CA LEU A 19 -10.13 18.00 6.22
C LEU A 19 -11.25 17.05 6.64
N ILE A 20 -11.48 16.92 7.96
CA ILE A 20 -12.52 16.04 8.52
C ILE A 20 -13.92 16.26 7.89
N PRO A 21 -14.42 17.51 7.67
CA PRO A 21 -15.72 17.71 7.03
C PRO A 21 -15.81 17.16 5.60
N GLN A 22 -14.69 16.96 4.90
CA GLN A 22 -14.67 16.37 3.56
C GLN A 22 -14.87 14.85 3.58
N VAL A 23 -14.85 14.22 4.75
CA VAL A 23 -14.97 12.76 4.93
C VAL A 23 -16.42 12.35 5.29
N ASP A 24 -17.27 13.32 5.63
CA ASP A 24 -18.66 13.04 5.99
C ASP A 24 -19.40 12.26 4.88
N GLY A 25 -20.12 11.20 5.28
CA GLY A 25 -20.81 10.27 4.39
C GLY A 25 -19.91 9.44 3.44
N LYS A 26 -18.58 9.46 3.57
CA LYS A 26 -17.67 8.68 2.71
C LYS A 26 -17.23 7.38 3.36
N ASN A 27 -16.92 6.39 2.50
CA ASN A 27 -16.32 5.13 2.92
C ASN A 27 -14.80 5.32 3.03
N VAL A 28 -14.25 5.08 4.22
CA VAL A 28 -12.82 5.15 4.50
C VAL A 28 -12.30 3.75 4.85
N LEU A 29 -11.21 3.35 4.22
CA LEU A 29 -10.48 2.10 4.51
C LEU A 29 -9.04 2.44 4.90
N THR A 30 -8.64 2.00 6.08
CA THR A 30 -7.27 2.08 6.62
C THR A 30 -6.60 0.71 6.61
N ILE A 31 -5.35 0.63 7.09
CA ILE A 31 -4.61 -0.64 7.20
C ILE A 31 -5.32 -1.65 8.11
N GLU A 32 -5.90 -1.19 9.22
CA GLU A 32 -6.65 -2.05 10.15
C GLU A 32 -7.94 -2.56 9.52
N GLY A 33 -8.62 -1.71 8.74
CA GLY A 33 -9.81 -2.10 8.01
C GLY A 33 -9.53 -3.12 6.90
N LEU A 34 -8.36 -3.02 6.25
CA LEU A 34 -7.92 -3.99 5.24
C LEU A 34 -7.71 -5.38 5.85
N SER A 35 -7.28 -5.46 7.11
CA SER A 35 -7.05 -6.72 7.83
C SER A 35 -8.22 -7.20 8.69
N LYS A 36 -9.41 -6.62 8.51
CA LYS A 36 -10.57 -6.92 9.36
C LYS A 36 -10.90 -8.41 9.40
N ASP A 37 -10.76 -9.09 8.26
CA ASP A 37 -11.09 -10.52 8.10
C ASP A 37 -9.84 -11.42 8.13
N GLY A 38 -8.69 -10.89 8.53
CA GLY A 38 -7.41 -11.61 8.59
C GLY A 38 -6.28 -10.92 7.85
N VAL A 39 -5.10 -11.54 7.85
CA VAL A 39 -3.94 -11.05 7.08
C VAL A 39 -4.22 -11.24 5.58
N THR A 40 -3.95 -10.20 4.79
CA THR A 40 -4.13 -10.25 3.33
C THR A 40 -2.88 -10.77 2.62
N GLU A 41 -3.02 -11.27 1.39
CA GLU A 41 -1.87 -11.71 0.55
C GLU A 41 -0.81 -10.62 0.36
N ILE A 42 -1.23 -9.35 0.29
CA ILE A 42 -0.30 -8.20 0.24
C ILE A 42 0.53 -8.15 1.53
N GLN A 43 -0.10 -8.30 2.68
CA GLN A 43 0.59 -8.23 3.97
C GLN A 43 1.50 -9.42 4.17
N GLU A 44 1.06 -10.63 3.80
CA GLU A 44 1.91 -11.83 3.82
C GLU A 44 3.13 -11.64 2.91
N ALA A 45 2.95 -11.14 1.69
CA ALA A 45 4.07 -10.89 0.78
C ALA A 45 5.08 -9.87 1.33
N PHE A 46 4.61 -8.81 2.00
CA PHE A 46 5.49 -7.84 2.64
C PHE A 46 6.32 -8.44 3.78
N VAL A 47 5.74 -9.36 4.55
CA VAL A 47 6.44 -10.11 5.60
C VAL A 47 7.46 -11.06 4.97
N GLU A 48 7.05 -11.89 4.01
CA GLU A 48 7.87 -12.95 3.43
C GLU A 48 9.04 -12.43 2.59
N GLU A 49 8.89 -11.28 1.92
CA GLU A 49 9.97 -10.67 1.14
C GLU A 49 10.92 -9.79 1.99
N GLY A 50 10.64 -9.61 3.28
CA GLY A 50 11.42 -8.72 4.14
C GLY A 50 11.27 -7.25 3.72
N ALA A 51 10.09 -6.87 3.26
CA ALA A 51 9.77 -5.50 2.87
C ALA A 51 9.57 -4.57 4.08
N ILE A 52 9.58 -5.12 5.30
CA ILE A 52 9.37 -4.42 6.56
C ILE A 52 10.69 -4.39 7.35
N GLN A 53 11.18 -3.18 7.64
CA GLN A 53 12.27 -2.95 8.59
C GLN A 53 11.74 -2.22 9.82
N CYS A 54 11.80 -0.88 9.85
CA CYS A 54 11.28 -0.10 11.00
C CYS A 54 9.76 -0.10 11.13
N GLY A 55 9.04 -0.50 10.07
CA GLY A 55 7.58 -0.58 10.07
C GLY A 55 6.84 0.72 9.75
N PHE A 56 7.44 1.90 9.94
CA PHE A 56 6.73 3.19 9.91
C PHE A 56 6.02 3.51 8.58
N CYS A 57 6.64 3.22 7.43
CA CYS A 57 6.01 3.46 6.12
C CYS A 57 5.07 2.34 5.67
N THR A 58 5.06 1.20 6.38
CA THR A 58 4.37 -0.03 5.94
C THR A 58 2.88 0.17 5.73
N PRO A 59 2.13 0.85 6.63
CA PRO A 59 0.71 1.10 6.40
C PRO A 59 0.44 1.80 5.05
N GLY A 60 1.12 2.92 4.78
CA GLY A 60 0.96 3.66 3.53
C GLY A 60 1.38 2.88 2.28
N MET A 61 2.47 2.11 2.38
CA MET A 61 2.95 1.24 1.31
C MET A 61 1.93 0.13 0.98
N VAL A 62 1.38 -0.54 2.00
CA VAL A 62 0.37 -1.59 1.82
C VAL A 62 -0.92 -1.01 1.25
N MET A 63 -1.41 0.14 1.75
CA MET A 63 -2.61 0.78 1.22
C MET A 63 -2.43 1.22 -0.24
N SER A 64 -1.25 1.72 -0.60
CA SER A 64 -0.93 2.09 -1.99
C SER A 64 -0.81 0.86 -2.89
N THR A 65 -0.24 -0.23 -2.38
CA THR A 65 -0.20 -1.52 -3.09
C THR A 65 -1.60 -2.07 -3.33
N TYR A 66 -2.46 -2.05 -2.32
CA TYR A 66 -3.87 -2.44 -2.44
C TYR A 66 -4.58 -1.62 -3.52
N TYR A 67 -4.39 -0.29 -3.52
CA TYR A 67 -4.97 0.56 -4.55
C TYR A 67 -4.45 0.22 -5.96
N LEU A 68 -3.14 0.06 -6.12
CA LEU A 68 -2.51 -0.34 -7.40
C LEU A 68 -3.11 -1.66 -7.91
N LEU A 69 -3.08 -2.71 -7.09
CA LEU A 69 -3.54 -4.05 -7.49
C LEU A 69 -5.06 -4.12 -7.73
N SER A 70 -5.84 -3.25 -7.08
CA SER A 70 -7.28 -3.11 -7.38
C SER A 70 -7.57 -2.55 -8.78
N LYS A 71 -6.59 -1.89 -9.41
CA LYS A 71 -6.70 -1.26 -10.73
C LYS A 71 -5.97 -2.05 -11.81
N ASN A 72 -4.79 -2.54 -11.49
CA ASN A 72 -3.98 -3.40 -12.35
C ASN A 72 -3.51 -4.59 -11.51
N PRO A 73 -4.17 -5.77 -11.62
CA PRO A 73 -3.80 -6.96 -10.87
C PRO A 73 -2.44 -7.55 -11.23
N HIS A 74 -1.86 -7.19 -12.39
CA HIS A 74 -0.58 -7.71 -12.88
C HIS A 74 0.32 -6.58 -13.38
N PRO A 75 0.71 -5.64 -12.50
CA PRO A 75 1.53 -4.52 -12.90
C PRO A 75 2.96 -4.97 -13.19
N ASP A 76 3.60 -4.36 -14.18
CA ASP A 76 5.03 -4.51 -14.38
C ASP A 76 5.84 -3.72 -13.32
N GLU A 77 7.18 -3.83 -13.36
CA GLU A 77 8.00 -3.14 -12.37
C GLU A 77 7.91 -1.61 -12.45
N GLU A 78 7.76 -1.05 -13.65
CA GLU A 78 7.66 0.40 -13.85
C GLU A 78 6.35 0.93 -13.27
N GLU A 79 5.24 0.22 -13.52
CA GLU A 79 3.94 0.51 -12.94
C GLU A 79 3.93 0.38 -11.42
N ILE A 80 4.65 -0.60 -10.85
CA ILE A 80 4.81 -0.71 -9.39
C ILE A 80 5.56 0.49 -8.83
N ARG A 81 6.64 0.92 -9.47
CA ARG A 81 7.43 2.09 -9.03
C ARG A 81 6.60 3.36 -9.08
N GLU A 82 5.86 3.55 -10.16
CA GLU A 82 4.99 4.72 -10.30
C GLU A 82 3.85 4.70 -9.29
N GLY A 83 3.18 3.55 -9.12
CA GLY A 83 2.08 3.38 -8.16
C GLY A 83 2.48 3.59 -6.70
N LEU A 84 3.77 3.40 -6.36
CA LEU A 84 4.31 3.61 -5.02
C LEU A 84 5.12 4.90 -4.86
N SER A 85 5.30 5.70 -5.92
CA SER A 85 6.16 6.90 -5.93
C SER A 85 5.80 7.94 -4.86
N GLY A 86 4.54 7.97 -4.42
CA GLY A 86 4.06 8.83 -3.33
C GLY A 86 4.48 8.41 -1.91
N ASN A 87 5.09 7.24 -1.73
CA ASN A 87 5.47 6.68 -0.44
C ASN A 87 6.99 6.63 -0.25
N LEU A 88 7.48 7.32 0.77
CA LEU A 88 8.90 7.38 1.09
C LEU A 88 9.27 6.31 2.12
N CYS A 89 10.33 5.56 1.81
CA CYS A 89 10.94 4.61 2.73
C CYS A 89 12.43 4.95 2.92
N ARG A 90 12.89 4.97 4.17
CA ARG A 90 14.29 5.25 4.49
C ARG A 90 15.12 4.01 4.83
N CYS A 91 14.47 2.86 5.00
CA CYS A 91 15.10 1.66 5.56
C CYS A 91 15.43 0.62 4.47
N THR A 92 14.51 0.35 3.56
CA THR A 92 14.61 -0.81 2.64
C THR A 92 15.35 -0.54 1.34
N GLY A 93 15.49 0.72 0.93
CA GLY A 93 15.92 1.05 -0.43
C GLY A 93 14.93 0.59 -1.53
N TYR A 94 13.66 0.36 -1.17
CA TYR A 94 12.53 0.01 -2.05
C TYR A 94 12.56 -1.37 -2.73
N LYS A 95 13.73 -1.98 -2.95
CA LYS A 95 13.84 -3.25 -3.69
C LYS A 95 12.92 -4.36 -3.13
N LYS A 96 12.97 -4.58 -1.81
CA LYS A 96 12.12 -5.61 -1.15
C LYS A 96 10.63 -5.29 -1.16
N ILE A 97 10.27 -4.01 -1.19
CA ILE A 97 8.87 -3.57 -1.34
C ILE A 97 8.37 -3.91 -2.75
N ILE A 98 9.17 -3.63 -3.78
CA ILE A 98 8.83 -3.98 -5.17
C ILE A 98 8.69 -5.50 -5.34
N GLU A 99 9.61 -6.29 -4.78
CA GLU A 99 9.53 -7.76 -4.78
C GLU A 99 8.26 -8.27 -4.08
N ALA A 100 7.85 -7.66 -2.96
CA ALA A 100 6.61 -8.00 -2.26
C ALA A 100 5.37 -7.71 -3.11
N VAL A 101 5.33 -6.57 -3.83
CA VAL A 101 4.21 -6.26 -4.73
C VAL A 101 4.13 -7.25 -5.88
N LYS A 102 5.27 -7.61 -6.49
CA LYS A 102 5.32 -8.62 -7.55
C LYS A 102 4.81 -9.98 -7.05
N ARG A 103 5.18 -10.38 -5.83
CA ARG A 103 4.66 -11.61 -5.22
C ARG A 103 3.15 -11.54 -5.02
N ALA A 104 2.66 -10.42 -4.47
CA ALA A 104 1.24 -10.21 -4.23
C ALA A 104 0.40 -10.16 -5.53
N SER A 105 1.00 -9.81 -6.68
CA SER A 105 0.35 -9.82 -8.00
C SER A 105 0.41 -11.18 -8.71
N GLY A 106 0.83 -12.24 -8.01
CA GLY A 106 0.99 -13.58 -8.58
C GLY A 106 2.28 -13.79 -9.38
N GLY A 107 3.21 -12.83 -9.35
CA GLY A 107 4.54 -12.97 -9.93
C GLY A 107 5.36 -14.00 -9.14
N LYS A 108 5.81 -15.06 -9.82
CA LYS A 108 6.77 -16.01 -9.25
C LYS A 108 8.13 -15.33 -9.02
N LYS A 109 8.79 -15.68 -7.92
CA LYS A 109 10.17 -15.29 -7.61
C LYS A 109 11.14 -15.62 -8.73
#